data_AF-A0AAV4QBV3-F1
#
_entry.id   AF-A0AAV4QBV3-F1
#
_cell.length_a   1.000
_cell.length_b   1.000
_cell.length_c   1.000
_cell.angle_alpha   90.00
_cell.angle_beta   90.00
_cell.angle_gamma   90.00
#
_symmetry.space_group_name_H-M   'P 1'
#
loop_
_entity.id
_entity.type
_entity.pdbx_description
1 polymer ?
#
loop_
_entity_poly.entity_id
_entity_poly.type
_entity_poly.pdbx_seq_one_letter_code
_entity_poly.pdbx_strand_id
1 'polypeptide(L)'
;MSGWPRGLRCQTQGLPYPAARLSILVHEYGRGFFPPSFRELQKPTLELFDLDEAFSTEKARLAQLTNKCADEDIEYFIRECGDVLNVIDKLPSDKRDGKHILEYIVSQVAEFKKLNQASME
;
A
#
# COMPACT_ATOMS: atom_id res chain seq x y z
N MET A 1 23.57 57.26 13.38
CA MET A 1 22.33 57.12 14.15
C MET A 1 21.68 55.82 13.69
N SER A 2 21.97 54.70 14.35
CA SER A 2 21.12 54.13 15.42
C SER A 2 19.72 53.80 14.89
N GLY A 3 19.27 52.55 14.76
CA GLY A 3 19.73 51.27 15.26
C GLY A 3 18.57 50.26 15.11
N TRP A 4 18.60 49.21 15.94
CA TRP A 4 17.58 48.15 16.20
C TRP A 4 17.87 46.77 15.58
N PRO A 5 17.55 45.64 16.27
CA PRO A 5 18.43 45.07 17.29
C PRO A 5 18.54 43.53 17.28
N ARG A 6 19.37 43.01 18.19
CA ARG A 6 19.17 41.80 19.01
C ARG A 6 18.66 40.52 18.32
N GLY A 7 19.63 39.65 18.01
CA GLY A 7 19.73 38.33 18.63
C GLY A 7 18.67 37.28 18.30
N LEU A 8 19.06 36.30 17.47
CA LEU A 8 18.75 34.91 17.78
C LEU A 8 20.06 34.17 18.04
N ARG A 9 20.22 33.86 19.33
CA ARG A 9 21.10 32.83 19.86
C ARG A 9 20.77 31.52 19.13
N CYS A 10 21.62 31.08 18.19
CA CYS A 10 21.59 29.70 17.74
C CYS A 10 22.10 28.82 18.89
N GLN A 11 21.15 28.34 19.68
CA GLN A 11 21.35 27.38 20.73
C GLN A 11 21.61 26.03 20.06
N THR A 12 22.88 25.70 19.83
CA THR A 12 23.30 24.34 19.43
C THR A 12 23.20 23.42 20.65
N GLN A 13 21.98 23.08 21.05
CA GLN A 13 21.75 21.95 21.93
C GLN A 13 21.83 20.65 21.11
N GLY A 14 22.81 19.82 21.46
CA GLY A 14 22.63 18.37 21.44
C GLY A 14 22.83 17.62 20.12
N LEU A 15 23.90 17.88 19.38
CA LEU A 15 24.41 16.87 18.41
C LEU A 15 25.48 16.00 19.10
N PRO A 16 25.29 14.67 19.22
CA PRO A 16 26.13 13.78 20.03
C PRO A 16 27.36 13.29 19.25
N TYR A 17 28.07 14.18 18.56
CA TYR A 17 29.29 13.81 17.86
C TYR A 17 30.35 14.88 18.10
N PRO A 18 31.55 14.52 18.62
CA PRO A 18 32.64 15.47 18.68
C PRO A 18 32.93 15.89 17.24
N ALA A 19 32.90 17.21 17.00
CA ALA A 19 33.31 17.81 15.74
C ALA A 19 34.71 17.31 15.41
N ALA A 20 34.80 16.30 14.55
CA ALA A 20 36.05 15.80 14.04
C ALA A 20 36.66 16.93 13.22
N ARG A 21 37.57 17.67 13.83
CA ARG A 21 38.43 18.64 13.16
C ARG A 21 39.29 17.85 12.19
N LEU A 22 38.76 17.65 10.99
CA LEU A 22 39.40 16.96 9.90
C LEU A 22 40.44 17.93 9.31
N SER A 23 41.58 18.08 9.98
CA SER A 23 42.76 18.66 9.36
C SER A 23 43.30 17.63 8.36
N ILE A 24 42.72 17.61 7.15
CA ILE A 24 43.32 16.91 6.02
C ILE A 24 44.54 17.75 5.62
N LEU A 25 45.73 17.31 6.03
CA LEU A 25 46.97 17.81 5.45
C LEU A 25 47.08 17.20 4.05
N VAL A 26 46.56 17.88 3.03
CA VAL A 26 46.72 17.45 1.63
C VAL A 26 48.12 17.86 1.18
N HIS A 27 49.11 17.02 1.47
CA HIS A 27 50.38 17.05 0.75
C HIS A 27 50.22 16.31 -0.58
N GLU A 28 50.33 17.09 -1.66
CA GLU A 28 50.61 16.69 -3.04
C GLU A 28 49.63 15.71 -3.73
N TYR A 29 48.77 16.28 -4.58
CA TYR A 29 47.80 15.57 -5.44
C TYR A 29 48.50 14.78 -6.56
N GLY A 30 48.79 13.50 -6.32
CA GLY A 30 48.98 12.49 -7.37
C GLY A 30 47.65 11.99 -7.93
N ARG A 31 47.61 11.66 -9.24
CA ARG A 31 46.39 11.23 -9.97
C ARG A 31 45.60 10.13 -9.23
N GLY A 32 44.28 10.37 -9.12
CA GLY A 32 43.27 9.33 -8.93
C GLY A 32 43.09 8.86 -7.49
N PHE A 33 42.58 9.73 -6.62
CA PHE A 33 42.09 9.33 -5.30
C PHE A 33 40.59 9.06 -5.40
N PHE A 34 40.18 7.79 -5.38
CA PHE A 34 38.77 7.45 -5.23
C PHE A 34 38.31 7.92 -3.85
N PRO A 35 37.13 8.58 -3.75
CA PRO A 35 36.60 8.99 -2.46
C PRO A 35 36.48 7.77 -1.52
N PRO A 36 36.65 7.93 -0.20
CA PRO A 36 36.49 6.85 0.76
C PRO A 36 35.15 6.16 0.52
N SER A 37 35.17 4.87 0.20
CA SER A 37 33.98 4.11 -0.15
C SER A 37 33.02 4.10 1.05
N PHE A 38 31.85 4.70 0.86
CA PHE A 38 30.76 4.55 1.78
C PHE A 38 30.40 3.06 1.84
N ARG A 39 30.13 2.52 3.04
CA ARG A 39 29.62 1.14 3.14
C ARG A 39 28.24 1.13 2.49
N GLU A 40 28.17 0.63 1.27
CA GLU A 40 26.91 0.42 0.57
C GLU A 40 26.06 -0.57 1.39
N LEU A 41 24.80 -0.20 1.63
CA LEU A 41 23.86 -1.10 2.29
C LEU A 41 23.76 -2.39 1.47
N GLN A 42 23.62 -3.53 2.16
CA GLN A 42 23.35 -4.79 1.47
C GLN A 42 22.11 -4.61 0.60
N LYS A 43 22.22 -5.00 -0.67
CA LYS A 43 21.10 -4.93 -1.60
C LYS A 43 19.90 -5.66 -0.98
N PRO A 44 18.69 -5.08 -1.01
CA PRO A 44 17.50 -5.77 -0.50
C PRO A 44 17.36 -7.13 -1.18
N THR A 45 16.94 -8.13 -0.40
CA THR A 45 16.69 -9.48 -0.89
C THR A 45 15.57 -9.45 -1.93
N LEU A 46 15.77 -10.16 -3.03
CA LEU A 46 14.77 -10.26 -4.08
C LEU A 46 13.71 -11.30 -3.67
N GLU A 47 12.52 -10.84 -3.30
CA GLU A 47 11.34 -11.67 -3.11
C GLU A 47 10.56 -11.76 -4.42
N LEU A 48 10.28 -12.98 -4.86
CA LEU A 48 9.49 -13.23 -6.06
C LEU A 48 8.03 -13.32 -5.64
N PHE A 49 7.28 -12.24 -5.85
CA PHE A 49 5.83 -12.20 -5.61
C PHE A 49 5.07 -12.66 -6.85
N ASP A 50 4.03 -13.46 -6.64
CA ASP A 50 3.04 -13.70 -7.68
C ASP A 50 2.17 -12.44 -7.82
N LEU A 51 2.26 -11.78 -8.97
CA LEU A 51 1.54 -10.55 -9.24
C LEU A 51 0.03 -10.79 -9.43
N ASP A 52 -0.37 -11.98 -9.87
CA ASP A 52 -1.78 -12.33 -10.00
C ASP A 52 -2.41 -12.63 -8.64
N GLU A 53 -1.62 -13.00 -7.64
CA GLU A 53 -2.12 -13.12 -6.27
C GLU A 53 -2.10 -11.76 -5.56
N ALA A 54 -1.00 -11.00 -5.68
CA ALA A 54 -0.82 -9.74 -4.97
C ALA A 54 -1.60 -8.56 -5.57
N PHE A 55 -1.78 -8.52 -6.89
CA PHE A 55 -2.29 -7.34 -7.61
C PHE A 55 -3.37 -7.65 -8.65
N SER A 56 -4.10 -8.75 -8.51
CA SER A 56 -5.22 -9.06 -9.39
C SER A 56 -6.44 -8.18 -9.12
N THR A 57 -7.06 -7.73 -10.21
CA THR A 57 -8.35 -7.02 -10.18
C THR A 57 -9.44 -7.94 -9.65
N GLU A 58 -10.48 -7.34 -9.04
CA GLU A 58 -11.64 -8.10 -8.53
C GLU A 58 -12.25 -9.00 -9.60
N LYS A 59 -12.35 -8.50 -10.84
CA LYS A 59 -12.87 -9.25 -11.99
C LYS A 59 -12.01 -10.48 -12.32
N ALA A 60 -10.69 -10.35 -12.30
CA ALA A 60 -9.78 -11.45 -12.59
C ALA A 60 -9.81 -12.51 -11.47
N ARG A 61 -9.86 -12.08 -10.20
CA ARG A 61 -10.04 -13.00 -9.06
C ARG A 61 -11.35 -13.77 -9.13
N LEU A 62 -12.46 -13.11 -9.44
CA LEU A 62 -13.76 -13.78 -9.62
C LEU A 62 -13.70 -14.82 -10.74
N ALA A 63 -13.11 -14.49 -11.89
CA ALA A 63 -12.98 -15.43 -13.00
C ALA A 63 -12.14 -16.67 -12.62
N GLN A 64 -11.05 -16.48 -11.87
CA GLN A 64 -10.23 -17.57 -11.36
C GLN A 64 -11.00 -18.43 -10.36
N LEU A 65 -11.78 -17.81 -9.47
CA LEU A 65 -12.60 -18.51 -8.48
C LEU A 65 -13.66 -19.40 -9.14
N THR A 66 -14.31 -18.91 -10.20
CA THR A 66 -15.29 -19.70 -10.98
C THR A 66 -14.67 -20.94 -11.59
N ASN A 67 -13.40 -20.90 -12.02
CA ASN A 67 -12.72 -22.06 -12.58
C ASN A 67 -12.32 -23.10 -11.53
N LYS A 68 -12.31 -22.73 -10.23
CA LYS A 68 -11.88 -23.58 -9.11
C LYS A 68 -13.03 -24.28 -8.40
N CYS A 69 -14.26 -23.80 -8.55
CA CYS A 69 -15.41 -24.29 -7.79
C CYS A 69 -16.36 -25.10 -8.66
N ALA A 70 -16.95 -26.13 -8.08
CA ALA A 70 -18.05 -26.91 -8.68
C ALA A 70 -19.35 -26.68 -7.89
N ASP A 71 -20.45 -27.32 -8.31
CA ASP A 71 -21.76 -27.17 -7.68
C ASP A 71 -21.79 -27.64 -6.22
N GLU A 72 -20.85 -28.48 -5.79
CA GLU A 72 -20.73 -28.90 -4.39
C GLU A 72 -20.16 -27.79 -3.48
N ASP A 73 -19.43 -26.83 -4.04
CA ASP A 73 -18.69 -25.78 -3.32
C ASP A 73 -19.41 -24.42 -3.33
N ILE A 74 -20.72 -24.39 -3.59
CA ILE A 74 -21.50 -23.16 -3.78
C ILE A 74 -21.38 -22.20 -2.59
N GLU A 75 -21.46 -22.72 -1.36
CA GLU A 75 -21.39 -21.89 -0.15
C GLU A 75 -20.03 -21.19 -0.04
N TYR A 76 -18.95 -21.92 -0.32
CA TYR A 76 -17.60 -21.37 -0.37
C TYR A 76 -17.48 -20.34 -1.49
N PHE A 77 -17.92 -20.68 -2.70
CA PHE A 77 -17.88 -19.79 -3.85
C PHE A 77 -18.55 -18.43 -3.58
N ILE A 78 -19.75 -18.43 -2.97
CA ILE A 78 -20.48 -17.20 -2.66
C ILE A 78 -19.74 -16.37 -1.60
N ARG A 79 -19.19 -17.01 -0.56
CA ARG A 79 -18.47 -16.31 0.50
C ARG A 79 -17.19 -15.65 -0.02
N GLU A 80 -16.41 -16.36 -0.82
CA GLU A 80 -15.18 -15.83 -1.43
C GLU A 80 -15.50 -14.71 -2.43
N CYS A 81 -16.60 -14.81 -3.20
CA CYS A 81 -17.07 -13.69 -4.02
C CYS A 81 -17.40 -12.46 -3.18
N GLY A 82 -18.02 -12.65 -2.01
CA GLY A 82 -18.33 -11.60 -1.05
C GLY A 82 -17.08 -10.90 -0.51
N ASP A 83 -15.99 -11.64 -0.29
CA ASP A 83 -14.70 -11.11 0.15
C ASP A 83 -14.04 -10.30 -0.97
N VAL A 84 -13.98 -10.86 -2.19
CA VAL A 84 -13.40 -10.16 -3.36
C VAL A 84 -14.09 -8.84 -3.65
N LEU A 85 -15.41 -8.74 -3.45
CA LEU A 85 -16.22 -7.53 -3.65
C LEU A 85 -16.31 -6.64 -2.39
N ASN A 86 -15.62 -7.00 -1.30
CA ASN A 86 -15.65 -6.31 -0.01
C ASN A 86 -17.07 -6.06 0.55
N VAL A 87 -17.95 -7.04 0.35
CA VAL A 87 -19.34 -7.04 0.86
C VAL A 87 -19.38 -7.50 2.32
N ILE A 88 -18.41 -8.34 2.73
CA ILE A 88 -18.33 -8.91 4.09
C ILE A 88 -18.21 -7.82 5.17
N ASP A 89 -17.55 -6.70 4.86
CA ASP A 89 -17.40 -5.56 5.77
C ASP A 89 -18.71 -4.77 5.99
N LYS A 90 -19.66 -4.91 5.06
CA LYS A 90 -20.95 -4.20 5.10
C LYS A 90 -22.03 -4.99 5.83
N LEU A 91 -21.78 -6.28 6.07
CA LEU A 91 -22.70 -7.20 6.74
C LEU A 91 -22.29 -7.38 8.21
N PRO A 92 -23.27 -7.51 9.13
CA PRO A 92 -22.97 -7.83 10.52
C PRO A 92 -22.34 -9.23 10.63
N SER A 93 -21.47 -9.41 11.63
CA SER A 93 -20.66 -10.62 11.82
C SER A 93 -21.48 -11.93 11.87
N ASP A 94 -22.70 -11.87 12.39
CA ASP A 94 -23.62 -13.01 12.52
C ASP A 94 -24.32 -13.41 11.21
N LYS A 95 -24.22 -12.60 10.14
CA LYS A 95 -24.93 -12.80 8.86
C LYS A 95 -23.99 -12.83 7.67
N ARG A 96 -22.87 -13.54 7.79
CA ARG A 96 -21.87 -13.75 6.72
C ARG A 96 -22.03 -15.10 5.99
N ASP A 97 -23.25 -15.63 6.04
CA ASP A 97 -23.67 -16.84 5.32
C ASP A 97 -23.97 -16.50 3.84
N GLY A 98 -23.78 -17.46 2.93
CA GLY A 98 -23.91 -17.25 1.49
C GLY A 98 -25.26 -16.67 1.09
N LYS A 99 -26.34 -17.05 1.78
CA LYS A 99 -27.68 -16.51 1.54
C LYS A 99 -27.77 -14.99 1.75
N HIS A 100 -27.20 -14.50 2.84
CA HIS A 100 -27.23 -13.08 3.19
C HIS A 100 -26.34 -12.25 2.27
N ILE A 101 -25.19 -12.79 1.88
CA ILE A 101 -24.30 -12.16 0.90
C ILE A 101 -25.02 -11.99 -0.44
N LEU A 102 -25.68 -13.05 -0.92
CA LEU A 102 -26.41 -13.02 -2.19
C LEU A 102 -27.62 -12.07 -2.13
N GLU A 103 -28.39 -12.10 -1.04
CA GLU A 103 -29.51 -11.18 -0.81
C GLU A 103 -29.06 -9.72 -0.88
N TYR A 104 -27.94 -9.39 -0.24
CA TYR A 104 -27.37 -8.04 -0.27
C TYR A 104 -26.99 -7.63 -1.70
N ILE A 105 -26.26 -8.47 -2.43
CA ILE A 105 -25.81 -8.16 -3.80
C ILE A 105 -27.00 -7.97 -4.74
N VAL A 106 -27.98 -8.88 -4.70
CA VAL A 106 -29.16 -8.83 -5.56
C VAL A 106 -30.00 -7.57 -5.25
N SER A 107 -30.14 -7.21 -3.97
CA SER A 107 -30.83 -5.99 -3.56
C SER A 107 -30.16 -4.75 -4.14
N GLN A 108 -28.83 -4.66 -4.06
CA GLN A 108 -28.06 -3.55 -4.63
C GLN A 108 -28.20 -3.45 -6.15
N VAL A 109 -28.15 -4.59 -6.86
CA VAL A 109 -28.36 -4.62 -8.32
C VAL A 109 -29.79 -4.20 -8.67
N ALA A 110 -30.79 -4.65 -7.91
CA ALA A 110 -32.18 -4.28 -8.12
C ALA A 110 -32.41 -2.79 -7.91
N GLU A 111 -31.82 -2.20 -6.85
CA GLU A 111 -31.86 -0.77 -6.57
C GLU A 111 -31.16 0.05 -7.66
N PHE A 112 -29.96 -0.35 -8.07
CA PHE A 112 -29.23 0.30 -9.16
C PHE A 112 -30.03 0.32 -10.47
N LYS A 113 -30.72 -0.78 -10.80
CA LYS A 113 -31.57 -0.85 -11.98
C LYS A 113 -32.82 0.02 -11.90
N LYS A 114 -33.43 0.22 -10.73
CA LYS A 114 -34.58 1.12 -10.55
C LYS A 114 -34.21 2.57 -10.86
N LEU A 115 -33.01 3.00 -10.47
CA LEU A 115 -32.53 4.37 -10.71
C LEU A 115 -32.22 4.64 -12.20
N ASN A 116 -31.75 3.63 -12.93
CA ASN A 116 -31.42 3.75 -14.36
C ASN A 116 -32.63 3.65 -15.30
N GLN A 117 -33.85 3.46 -14.79
CA GLN A 117 -35.07 3.48 -15.61
C GLN A 117 -35.54 4.89 -15.98
N ALA A 118 -35.05 5.94 -15.30
CA ALA A 118 -35.47 7.33 -15.54
C ALA A 118 -34.65 8.06 -16.63
N SER A 119 -33.58 7.46 -17.14
CA SER A 119 -32.66 8.08 -18.12
C SER A 119 -32.72 7.46 -19.51
N MET A 120 -33.76 6.66 -19.79
CA MET A 120 -34.07 6.15 -21.14
C MET A 120 -35.43 6.69 -21.59
N GLU A 121 -35.57 8.01 -21.62
CA GLU A 121 -36.57 8.70 -22.42
C GLU A 121 -35.95 9.95 -23.06
#